data_AF-A0A6M1SGR8-F1
#
_entry.id   AF-A0A6M1SGR8-F1
#
_cell.length_a   1.000
_cell.length_b   1.000
_cell.length_c   1.000
_cell.angle_alpha   90.00
_cell.angle_beta   90.00
_cell.angle_gamma   90.00
#
_symmetry.space_group_name_H-M   'P 1'
#
loop_
_entity.id
_entity.type
_entity.pdbx_description
1 polymer ?
#
loop_
_entity_poly.entity_id
_entity_poly.type
_entity_poly.pdbx_seq_one_letter_code
_entity_poly.pdbx_strand_id
1 'polypeptide(L)'
;MSDLDQSETLSALPVTTATVDPRPSLARSAPTAAFVSQLIAARDRMAPQRVRRQGTPEAATSAYNNGARIAERRMPAGYRKTVVV
;
A
#
# COMPACT_ATOMS: atom_id res chain seq x y z
N MET A 1 -33.67 11.70 -2.84
CA MET A 1 -32.87 11.58 -4.07
C MET A 1 -31.58 12.34 -3.84
N SER A 2 -30.41 11.74 -3.68
CA SER A 2 -30.01 10.33 -3.68
C SER A 2 -28.69 10.26 -2.92
N ASP A 3 -28.56 9.28 -2.04
CA ASP A 3 -27.32 8.85 -1.43
C ASP A 3 -26.28 8.61 -2.53
N LEU A 4 -25.18 9.38 -2.51
CA LEU A 4 -24.00 9.05 -3.29
C LEU A 4 -23.14 8.15 -2.43
N ASP A 5 -23.51 6.87 -2.52
CA ASP A 5 -22.75 5.67 -2.27
C ASP A 5 -21.27 5.91 -1.92
N GLN A 6 -21.00 5.73 -0.63
CA GLN A 6 -19.69 5.38 -0.12
C GLN A 6 -19.12 4.29 -1.03
N SER A 7 -18.13 4.66 -1.83
CA SER A 7 -17.38 3.72 -2.64
C SER A 7 -16.53 2.88 -1.69
N GLU A 8 -17.15 1.89 -1.04
CA GLU A 8 -16.44 0.80 -0.39
C GLU A 8 -15.62 0.12 -1.49
N THR A 9 -14.37 0.53 -1.60
CA THR A 9 -13.35 -0.16 -2.36
C THR A 9 -13.15 -1.52 -1.70
N LEU A 10 -14.02 -2.48 -2.01
CA LEU A 10 -13.85 -3.88 -1.68
C LEU A 10 -12.63 -4.35 -2.46
N SER A 11 -11.46 -4.18 -1.85
CA SER A 11 -10.23 -4.79 -2.30
C SER A 11 -10.39 -6.30 -2.13
N ALA A 12 -11.00 -6.94 -3.12
CA ALA A 12 -11.24 -8.38 -3.20
C ALA A 12 -9.94 -9.13 -3.51
N LEU A 13 -8.87 -8.79 -2.78
CA LEU A 13 -7.72 -9.66 -2.70
C LEU A 13 -8.20 -10.93 -1.99
N PRO A 14 -7.82 -12.13 -2.47
CA PRO A 14 -8.10 -13.36 -1.74
C PRO A 14 -7.31 -13.34 -0.43
N VAL A 15 -7.91 -12.77 0.61
CA VAL A 15 -7.41 -12.82 1.97
C VAL A 15 -8.00 -14.06 2.60
N THR A 16 -7.15 -14.97 3.06
CA THR A 16 -7.56 -16.12 3.84
C THR A 16 -8.23 -15.63 5.13
N THR A 17 -9.56 -15.73 5.21
CA THR A 17 -10.37 -15.39 6.39
C THR A 17 -10.47 -16.54 7.40
N ALA A 18 -9.89 -17.70 7.08
CA ALA A 18 -9.89 -18.85 7.96
C ALA A 18 -9.10 -18.56 9.24
N THR A 19 -9.65 -18.99 10.38
CA THR A 19 -8.93 -19.09 11.65
C THR A 19 -7.66 -19.90 11.42
N VAL A 20 -6.51 -19.32 11.78
CA VAL A 20 -5.21 -19.97 11.63
C VAL A 20 -5.14 -21.18 12.56
N ASP A 21 -5.18 -22.38 11.98
CA ASP A 21 -4.95 -23.61 12.75
C ASP A 21 -3.51 -23.63 13.29
N PRO A 22 -3.30 -24.08 14.54
CA PRO A 22 -1.99 -24.14 15.15
C PRO A 22 -1.11 -25.10 14.35
N ARG A 23 -0.13 -24.55 13.64
CA ARG A 23 0.82 -25.35 12.84
C ARG A 23 1.76 -26.10 13.80
N PRO A 24 1.71 -27.43 13.89
CA PRO A 24 2.47 -28.18 14.90
C PRO A 24 4.00 -28.06 14.70
N SER A 25 4.46 -27.78 13.48
CA SER A 25 5.87 -27.47 13.22
C SER A 25 6.33 -26.16 13.85
N LEU A 26 5.43 -25.16 13.98
CA LEU A 26 5.72 -23.88 14.63
C LEU A 26 5.79 -24.05 16.15
N ALA A 27 4.98 -24.94 16.73
CA ALA A 27 5.01 -25.22 18.17
C ALA A 27 6.34 -25.85 18.61
N ARG A 28 6.96 -26.69 17.77
CA ARG A 28 8.27 -27.33 18.05
C ARG A 28 9.45 -26.35 18.05
N SER A 29 9.31 -25.22 17.36
CA SER A 29 10.34 -24.20 17.23
C SER A 29 9.87 -22.82 17.70
N ALA A 30 8.81 -22.78 18.51
CA ALA A 30 8.21 -21.54 18.95
C ALA A 30 9.23 -20.75 19.78
N PRO A 31 9.67 -19.56 19.33
CA PRO A 31 10.57 -18.74 20.11
C PRO A 31 9.90 -18.32 21.41
N THR A 32 10.67 -18.23 22.49
CA THR A 32 10.15 -17.75 23.77
C THR A 32 9.67 -16.31 23.65
N ALA A 33 8.64 -15.93 24.41
CA ALA A 33 8.12 -14.55 24.40
C ALA A 33 9.22 -13.52 24.74
N ALA A 34 10.17 -13.88 25.61
CA ALA A 34 11.32 -13.06 25.94
C ALA A 34 12.22 -12.82 24.71
N PHE A 35 12.51 -13.87 23.93
CA PHE A 35 13.29 -13.76 22.69
C PHE A 35 12.58 -12.88 21.65
N VAL A 36 11.27 -13.08 21.45
CA VAL A 36 10.48 -12.25 20.51
C VAL A 36 10.49 -10.78 20.94
N SER A 37 10.35 -10.51 22.24
CA SER A 37 10.39 -9.15 22.77
C SER A 37 11.75 -8.48 22.54
N GLN A 38 12.85 -9.21 22.76
CA GLN A 38 14.20 -8.74 22.48
C GLN A 38 14.42 -8.49 20.99
N LEU A 39 13.89 -9.37 20.13
CA LEU A 39 14.01 -9.23 18.67
C LEU A 39 13.29 -7.97 18.17
N ILE A 40 12.08 -7.69 18.66
CA ILE A 40 11.33 -6.47 18.31
C ILE A 40 12.09 -5.23 18.79
N ALA A 41 12.53 -5.22 20.05
CA ALA A 41 13.29 -4.10 20.60
C ALA A 41 14.64 -3.88 19.88
N ALA A 42 15.27 -4.95 19.37
CA ALA A 42 16.48 -4.85 18.56
C ALA A 42 16.17 -4.30 17.16
N ARG A 43 15.06 -4.74 16.55
CA ARG A 43 14.62 -4.29 15.22
C ARG A 43 14.42 -2.79 15.16
N ASP A 44 13.83 -2.18 16.18
CA ASP A 44 13.60 -0.72 16.25
C ASP A 44 14.90 0.09 16.27
N ARG A 45 16.00 -0.51 16.74
CA ARG A 45 17.33 0.10 16.79
C ARG A 45 18.17 -0.15 15.54
N MET A 46 17.71 -1.02 14.63
CA MET A 46 18.43 -1.29 13.39
C MET A 46 18.23 -0.17 12.39
N ALA A 47 19.29 0.13 11.62
CA ALA A 47 19.17 1.03 10.49
C ALA A 47 18.09 0.51 9.50
N PRO A 48 17.22 1.38 8.97
CA PRO A 48 16.17 0.97 8.05
C PRO A 48 16.76 0.30 6.82
N GLN A 49 16.56 -1.02 6.71
CA GLN A 49 16.95 -1.79 5.53
C GLN A 49 16.01 -1.41 4.38
N ARG A 50 16.57 -0.89 3.30
CA ARG A 50 15.87 -0.47 2.08
C ARG A 50 15.00 0.78 2.26
N VAL A 51 15.57 1.85 2.84
CA VAL A 51 14.96 3.21 2.82
C VAL A 51 14.39 3.55 1.43
N ARG A 52 15.12 3.22 0.35
CA ARG A 52 14.67 3.43 -1.04
C ARG A 52 13.41 2.65 -1.46
N ARG A 53 13.03 1.58 -0.74
CA ARG A 53 11.83 0.76 -1.03
C ARG A 53 10.72 0.93 0.00
N GLN A 54 10.97 1.64 1.10
CA GLN A 54 9.89 2.11 1.96
C GLN A 54 9.32 3.36 1.29
N GLY A 55 8.27 3.17 0.50
CA GLY A 55 7.51 4.30 -0.05
C GLY A 55 7.04 5.15 1.13
N THR A 56 7.41 6.43 1.14
CA THR A 56 6.84 7.36 2.10
C THR A 56 5.37 7.60 1.75
N PRO A 57 4.51 7.95 2.72
CA PRO A 57 3.13 8.35 2.42
C PRO A 57 3.06 9.45 1.36
N GLU A 58 4.00 10.40 1.40
CA GLU A 58 4.17 11.47 0.41
C GLU A 58 4.50 10.92 -0.99
N ALA A 59 5.32 9.88 -1.08
CA ALA A 59 5.61 9.21 -2.35
C ALA A 59 4.35 8.52 -2.91
N ALA A 60 3.49 7.96 -2.06
CA ALA A 60 2.21 7.41 -2.48
C ALA A 60 1.26 8.52 -2.99
N THR A 61 1.11 9.62 -2.25
CA THR A 61 0.26 10.75 -2.67
C THR A 61 0.72 11.36 -3.99
N SER A 62 2.03 11.54 -4.18
CA SER A 62 2.57 12.06 -5.44
C SER A 62 2.37 11.09 -6.61
N ALA A 63 2.49 9.78 -6.40
CA ALA A 63 2.20 8.77 -7.42
C ALA A 63 0.73 8.79 -7.86
N TYR A 64 -0.22 8.89 -6.91
CA TYR A 64 -1.65 9.03 -7.24
C TYR A 64 -1.95 10.34 -7.97
N ASN A 65 -1.36 11.46 -7.56
CA ASN A 65 -1.51 12.74 -8.26
C ASN A 65 -0.96 12.70 -9.69
N ASN A 66 0.17 12.01 -9.90
CA ASN A 66 0.74 11.82 -11.22
C ASN A 66 -0.16 10.91 -12.08
N GLY A 67 -0.65 9.80 -11.51
CA GLY A 67 -1.60 8.90 -12.17
C GLY A 67 -2.91 9.57 -12.56
N ALA A 68 -3.45 10.45 -11.71
CA ALA A 68 -4.67 11.20 -12.00
C ALA A 68 -4.53 12.11 -13.22
N ARG A 69 -3.33 12.65 -13.47
CA ARG A 69 -3.03 13.49 -14.63
C ARG A 69 -2.73 12.70 -15.92
N ILE A 70 -2.46 11.40 -15.83
CA ILE A 70 -2.24 10.55 -17.02
C ILE A 70 -3.51 10.44 -17.87
N ALA A 71 -4.69 10.46 -17.24
CA ALA A 71 -5.97 10.45 -17.95
C ALA A 71 -6.34 11.80 -18.59
N GLU A 72 -5.58 12.87 -18.30
CA GLU A 72 -5.83 14.19 -18.86
C GLU A 72 -5.35 14.25 -20.32
N ARG A 73 -6.27 14.22 -21.29
CA ARG A 73 -5.94 14.41 -22.73
C ARG A 73 -5.48 15.85 -22.97
N ARG A 74 -4.17 16.07 -22.90
CA ARG A 74 -3.52 17.34 -23.27
C ARG A 74 -3.04 17.30 -24.71
N MET A 75 -3.21 18.43 -25.42
CA MET A 75 -2.56 18.63 -26.71
C MET A 75 -1.03 18.65 -26.52
N PRO A 76 -0.25 17.99 -27.39
CA PRO A 76 1.20 18.11 -27.36
C PRO A 76 1.65 19.57 -27.53
N ALA A 77 2.80 19.90 -26.96
CA ALA A 77 3.38 21.24 -27.09
C ALA A 77 3.56 21.61 -28.58
N GLY A 78 3.10 22.80 -28.96
CA GLY A 78 3.14 23.28 -30.35
C GLY A 78 1.85 23.10 -31.15
N TYR A 79 0.88 22.31 -30.67
CA TYR A 79 -0.41 22.13 -31.34
C TYR A 79 -1.48 23.07 -30.77
N ARG A 80 -2.28 23.70 -31.65
CA ARG A 80 -3.41 24.55 -31.26
C ARG A 80 -4.72 23.80 -31.44
N LYS A 81 -5.60 23.87 -30.42
CA LYS A 81 -6.98 23.36 -30.51
C LYS A 81 -7.86 24.44 -31.13
N THR A 82 -8.32 24.25 -32.35
CA THR A 82 -9.39 25.06 -32.95
C THR A 82 -10.73 24.55 -32.44
N VAL A 83 -11.46 25.40 -31.72
CA VAL A 83 -12.86 25.14 -31.37
C VAL A 83 -13.69 25.77 -32.49
N VAL A 84 -14.37 24.92 -33.25
CA VAL A 84 -15.38 25.37 -34.22
C VAL A 84 -16.69 25.46 -33.45
N VAL A 85 -17.26 26.67 -33.39
CA VAL A 85 -18.58 26.94 -32.79
C VAL A 85 -19.65 26.72 -33.84
#